data_AF-A0A0A8YWP9-F1
#
_entry.id   AF-A0A0A8YWP9-F1
#
_cell.length_a   1.000
_cell.length_b   1.000
_cell.length_c   1.000
_cell.angle_alpha   90.00
_cell.angle_beta   90.00
_cell.angle_gamma   90.00
#
_symmetry.space_group_name_H-M   'P 1'
#
loop_
_entity.id
_entity.type
_entity.pdbx_description
1 polymer ?
#
loop_
_entity_poly.entity_id
_entity_poly.type
_entity_poly.pdbx_seq_one_letter_code
_entity_poly.pdbx_strand_id
1 'polypeptide(L)'
;MYKITLEQFNDVLFQENRLVLENGKDGNVQYPDSPLIGSSEVEFMSINKARHLETIKDSWYSNVLYLGKEDDLPILTMTCPLSDIERFKSGGLPLAPPSKTYAATLIRGLVEGKQLDADGAADYINSAAARGL
;
A
#
# COMPACT_ATOMS: atom_id res chain seq x y z
N MET A 1 -12.84 0.02 5.69
CA MET A 1 -12.17 0.07 4.38
C MET A 1 -12.70 1.28 3.63
N TYR A 2 -11.85 2.09 2.98
CA TYR A 2 -12.33 3.24 2.22
C TYR A 2 -12.92 2.77 0.89
N LYS A 3 -14.17 3.14 0.60
CA LYS A 3 -14.81 2.92 -0.70
C LYS A 3 -14.54 4.17 -1.56
N ILE A 4 -13.69 4.01 -2.58
CA ILE A 4 -13.32 5.08 -3.52
C ILE A 4 -13.50 4.58 -4.96
N THR A 5 -13.60 5.50 -5.91
CA THR A 5 -13.64 5.15 -7.33
C THR A 5 -12.26 4.72 -7.83
N LEU A 6 -12.22 4.02 -8.97
CA LEU A 6 -10.96 3.65 -9.61
C LEU A 6 -10.15 4.88 -10.06
N GLU A 7 -10.84 5.96 -10.45
CA GLU A 7 -10.23 7.25 -10.75
C GLU A 7 -9.51 7.81 -9.51
N GLN A 8 -10.21 7.89 -8.37
CA GLN A 8 -9.61 8.35 -7.11
C GLN A 8 -8.44 7.47 -6.65
N PHE A 9 -8.48 6.16 -6.91
CA PHE A 9 -7.34 5.28 -6.62
C PHE A 9 -6.12 5.61 -7.49
N ASN A 10 -6.34 5.96 -8.78
CA ASN A 10 -5.26 6.44 -9.64
C ASN A 10 -4.71 7.79 -9.15
N ASP A 11 -5.56 8.70 -8.67
CA ASP A 11 -5.11 9.98 -8.09
C ASP A 11 -4.16 9.75 -6.90
N VAL A 12 -4.50 8.82 -6.01
CA VAL A 12 -3.63 8.43 -4.89
C VAL A 12 -2.32 7.82 -5.41
N LEU A 13 -2.37 6.92 -6.41
CA LEU A 13 -1.17 6.36 -7.01
C LEU A 13 -0.26 7.45 -7.61
N PHE A 14 -0.83 8.47 -8.26
CA PHE A 14 -0.05 9.56 -8.82
C PHE A 14 0.61 10.41 -7.74
N GLN A 15 -0.15 10.77 -6.70
CA GLN A 15 0.35 11.60 -5.61
C GLN A 15 1.47 10.90 -4.83
N GLU A 16 1.22 9.66 -4.40
CA GLU A 16 2.17 8.89 -3.59
C GLU A 16 3.46 8.55 -4.36
N ASN A 17 3.37 8.45 -5.69
CA ASN A 17 4.52 8.25 -6.56
C ASN A 17 5.11 9.53 -7.15
N ARG A 18 4.68 10.71 -6.66
CA ARG A 18 5.19 12.03 -7.10
C ARG A 18 5.12 12.24 -8.62
N LEU A 19 4.08 11.69 -9.24
CA LEU A 19 3.80 11.84 -10.67
C LEU A 19 3.01 13.09 -11.00
N VAL A 20 2.48 13.73 -9.96
CA VAL A 20 1.79 15.00 -10.04
C VAL A 20 2.85 16.11 -10.09
N LEU A 21 2.93 16.84 -11.21
CA LEU A 21 3.85 17.95 -11.37
C LEU A 21 3.19 19.25 -10.89
N GLU A 22 3.73 19.86 -9.83
CA GLU A 22 3.39 21.23 -9.45
C GLU A 22 4.23 22.21 -10.27
N ASN A 23 3.61 22.91 -11.23
CA ASN A 23 4.29 23.98 -11.94
C ASN A 23 4.37 25.22 -11.04
N GLY A 24 5.53 25.42 -10.41
CA GLY A 24 5.78 26.46 -9.41
C GLY A 24 5.66 27.92 -9.86
N LYS A 25 5.15 28.20 -11.06
CA LYS A 25 4.88 29.56 -11.55
C LYS A 25 3.41 29.99 -11.44
N ASP A 26 2.49 29.04 -11.62
CA ASP A 26 1.05 29.35 -11.71
C ASP A 26 0.18 28.55 -10.73
N GLY A 27 0.78 27.68 -9.90
CA GLY A 27 0.05 26.83 -8.96
C GLY A 27 -0.80 25.72 -9.62
N ASN A 28 -0.68 25.56 -10.95
CA ASN A 28 -1.38 24.51 -11.68
C ASN A 28 -0.72 23.15 -11.44
N VAL A 29 -1.55 22.23 -10.99
CA VAL A 29 -1.22 20.82 -10.74
C VAL A 29 -1.48 20.05 -12.04
N GLN A 30 -0.44 19.43 -12.60
CA GLN A 30 -0.58 18.62 -13.81
C GLN A 30 -0.58 17.13 -13.44
N TYR A 31 -1.71 16.48 -13.71
CA TYR A 31 -1.87 15.03 -13.59
C TYR A 31 -1.53 14.35 -14.91
N PRO A 32 -1.10 13.08 -14.89
CA PRO A 32 -0.93 12.30 -16.10
C PRO A 32 -2.23 12.18 -16.91
N ASP A 33 -2.12 12.26 -18.24
CA ASP A 33 -3.27 12.25 -19.16
C ASP A 33 -3.97 10.86 -19.26
N SER A 34 -3.47 9.84 -18.55
CA SER A 34 -4.00 8.49 -18.61
C SER A 34 -3.85 7.75 -17.28
N PRO A 35 -4.85 6.93 -16.89
CA PRO A 35 -4.77 6.15 -15.65
C PRO A 35 -3.66 5.09 -15.74
N LEU A 36 -3.03 4.80 -14.60
CA LEU A 36 -2.08 3.70 -14.46
C LEU A 36 -2.80 2.35 -14.41
N ILE A 37 -3.98 2.33 -13.78
CA ILE A 37 -4.81 1.15 -13.60
C ILE A 37 -6.22 1.43 -14.13
N GLY A 38 -6.64 0.69 -15.17
CA GLY A 38 -7.99 0.66 -15.69
C GLY A 38 -8.73 -0.64 -15.33
N SER A 39 -9.95 -0.80 -15.82
CA SER A 39 -10.78 -1.99 -15.56
C SER A 39 -10.14 -3.29 -16.06
N SER A 40 -9.47 -3.25 -17.21
CA SER A 40 -8.71 -4.40 -17.76
C SER A 40 -7.60 -4.86 -16.84
N GLU A 41 -6.88 -3.92 -16.23
CA GLU A 41 -5.82 -4.20 -15.27
C GLU A 41 -6.39 -4.85 -14.01
N VAL A 42 -7.54 -4.36 -13.54
CA VAL A 42 -8.23 -4.92 -12.36
C VAL A 42 -8.71 -6.35 -12.65
N GLU A 43 -9.29 -6.59 -13.83
CA GLU A 43 -9.69 -7.94 -14.26
C GLU A 43 -8.48 -8.88 -14.33
N PHE A 44 -7.39 -8.43 -14.95
CA PHE A 44 -6.13 -9.17 -14.98
C PHE A 44 -5.62 -9.50 -13.57
N MET A 45 -5.61 -8.54 -12.65
CA MET A 45 -5.15 -8.74 -11.27
C MET A 45 -6.10 -9.62 -10.45
N SER A 46 -7.39 -9.70 -10.81
CA SER A 46 -8.32 -10.60 -10.13
C SER A 46 -7.88 -12.07 -10.23
N ILE A 47 -7.18 -12.41 -11.32
CA ILE A 47 -6.59 -13.72 -11.60
C ILE A 47 -5.13 -13.77 -11.11
N ASN A 48 -4.32 -12.79 -11.49
CA ASN A 48 -2.86 -12.79 -11.29
C ASN A 48 -2.39 -12.19 -9.96
N LYS A 49 -3.32 -11.71 -9.13
CA LYS A 49 -3.14 -11.10 -7.79
C LYS A 49 -2.39 -9.79 -7.72
N ALA A 50 -1.50 -9.49 -8.66
CA ALA A 50 -0.73 -8.26 -8.64
C ALA A 50 -0.42 -7.76 -10.05
N ARG A 51 -0.13 -6.45 -10.12
CA ARG A 51 0.43 -5.79 -11.30
C ARG A 51 1.51 -4.83 -10.85
N HIS A 52 2.70 -5.02 -11.42
CA HIS A 52 3.79 -4.07 -11.26
C HIS A 52 3.69 -2.96 -12.32
N LEU A 53 3.76 -1.72 -11.87
CA LEU A 53 3.75 -0.51 -12.67
C LEU A 53 5.17 -0.14 -13.06
N GLU A 54 5.77 -0.95 -13.94
CA GLU A 54 7.16 -0.80 -14.42
C GLU A 54 7.46 0.58 -15.03
N THR A 55 6.41 1.29 -15.47
CA THR A 55 6.51 2.63 -16.07
C THR A 55 6.92 3.73 -15.08
N ILE A 56 6.82 3.49 -13.77
CA ILE A 56 7.16 4.48 -12.74
C ILE A 56 8.55 4.21 -12.17
N LYS A 57 9.58 4.79 -12.78
CA LYS A 57 10.95 4.76 -12.24
C LYS A 57 10.99 5.47 -10.87
N ASP A 58 11.73 4.89 -9.92
CA ASP A 58 11.93 5.42 -8.56
C ASP A 58 10.64 5.61 -7.72
N SER A 59 9.59 4.87 -8.09
CA SER A 59 8.31 4.81 -7.38
C SER A 59 8.41 4.19 -6.00
N TRP A 60 7.70 4.78 -5.02
CA TRP A 60 7.55 4.21 -3.69
C TRP A 60 6.45 3.14 -3.62
N TYR A 61 5.44 3.23 -4.49
CA TYR A 61 4.26 2.37 -4.51
C TYR A 61 3.90 1.92 -5.94
N SER A 62 4.82 1.22 -6.62
CA SER A 62 4.63 0.73 -8.00
C SER A 62 4.09 -0.69 -8.07
N ASN A 63 3.79 -1.36 -6.95
CA ASN A 63 3.21 -2.69 -7.00
C ASN A 63 1.77 -2.66 -6.49
N VAL A 64 0.80 -2.84 -7.38
CA VAL A 64 -0.62 -2.85 -7.06
C VAL A 64 -1.06 -4.31 -6.86
N LEU A 65 -1.74 -4.59 -5.75
CA LEU A 65 -2.25 -5.92 -5.42
C LEU A 65 -3.77 -5.93 -5.33
N TYR A 66 -4.32 -7.08 -5.72
CA TYR A 66 -5.72 -7.42 -5.60
C TYR A 66 -5.89 -8.41 -4.44
N LEU A 67 -6.59 -7.99 -3.39
CA LEU A 67 -6.76 -8.77 -2.16
C LEU A 67 -8.04 -9.61 -2.14
N GLY A 68 -8.97 -9.38 -3.07
CA GLY A 68 -10.25 -10.07 -3.11
C GLY A 68 -11.39 -9.15 -3.52
N LYS A 69 -12.61 -9.55 -3.15
CA LYS A 69 -13.80 -8.71 -3.28
C LYS A 69 -14.57 -8.68 -1.97
N GLU A 70 -15.25 -7.56 -1.73
CA GLU A 70 -16.26 -7.38 -0.68
C GLU A 70 -17.43 -6.61 -1.29
N ASP A 71 -18.67 -7.08 -1.10
CA ASP A 71 -19.87 -6.53 -1.75
C ASP A 71 -19.74 -6.40 -3.28
N ASP A 72 -19.15 -7.40 -3.94
CA ASP A 72 -18.81 -7.41 -5.37
C ASP A 72 -17.81 -6.33 -5.84
N LEU A 73 -17.28 -5.51 -4.93
CA LEU A 73 -16.27 -4.50 -5.21
C LEU A 73 -14.84 -5.06 -5.01
N PRO A 74 -13.90 -4.76 -5.92
CA PRO A 74 -12.52 -5.22 -5.78
C PRO A 74 -11.81 -4.50 -4.63
N ILE A 75 -11.01 -5.24 -3.87
CA ILE A 75 -10.12 -4.68 -2.84
C ILE A 75 -8.73 -4.55 -3.46
N LEU A 76 -8.29 -3.31 -3.65
CA LEU A 76 -6.97 -2.98 -4.18
C LEU A 76 -6.09 -2.39 -3.06
N THR A 77 -4.79 -2.67 -3.13
CA THR A 77 -3.77 -2.01 -2.32
C THR A 77 -2.52 -1.75 -3.17
N MET A 78 -1.62 -0.90 -2.69
CA MET A 78 -0.33 -0.64 -3.33
C MET A 78 0.80 -0.82 -2.31
N THR A 79 1.97 -1.26 -2.78
CA THR A 79 3.17 -1.48 -1.97
C THR A 79 4.44 -1.15 -2.75
N CYS A 80 5.58 -1.24 -2.09
CA CYS A 80 6.91 -1.07 -2.67
C CYS A 80 7.16 -1.93 -3.93
N PRO A 81 8.15 -1.56 -4.75
CA PRO A 81 8.51 -2.33 -5.95
C PRO A 81 8.78 -3.81 -5.64
N LEU A 82 8.49 -4.69 -6.60
CA LEU A 82 8.74 -6.14 -6.45
C LEU A 82 10.21 -6.44 -6.13
N SER A 83 11.15 -5.69 -6.71
CA SER A 83 12.57 -5.81 -6.40
C SER A 83 12.89 -5.59 -4.92
N ASP A 84 12.20 -4.65 -4.27
CA ASP A 84 12.41 -4.39 -2.85
C ASP A 84 11.76 -5.49 -1.99
N ILE A 85 10.61 -6.03 -2.40
CA ILE A 85 10.01 -7.21 -1.74
C ILE A 85 11.00 -8.39 -1.75
N GLU A 86 11.61 -8.69 -2.90
CA GLU A 86 12.59 -9.77 -3.00
C GLU A 86 13.86 -9.49 -2.19
N ARG A 87 14.27 -8.22 -2.08
CA ARG A 87 15.37 -7.81 -1.20
C ARG A 87 15.01 -7.94 0.27
N PHE A 88 13.78 -7.65 0.69
CA PHE A 88 13.36 -7.92 2.07
C PHE A 88 13.37 -9.41 2.38
N LYS A 89 12.82 -10.25 1.51
CA LYS A 89 12.81 -11.73 1.67
C LYS A 89 14.21 -12.32 1.76
N SER A 90 15.13 -11.81 0.93
CA SER A 90 16.54 -12.24 0.92
C SER A 90 17.39 -11.60 2.03
N GLY A 91 16.84 -10.69 2.83
CA GLY A 91 17.58 -9.94 3.86
C GLY A 91 18.50 -8.85 3.30
N GLY A 92 18.46 -8.56 2.00
CA GLY A 92 19.16 -7.45 1.35
C GLY A 92 18.59 -6.06 1.66
N LEU A 93 17.41 -5.99 2.28
CA LEU A 93 16.85 -4.79 2.91
C LEU A 93 16.40 -5.12 4.34
N PRO A 94 16.69 -4.25 5.33
CA PRO A 94 16.28 -4.48 6.71
C PRO A 94 14.79 -4.20 6.89
N LEU A 95 14.08 -5.06 7.63
CA LEU A 95 12.74 -4.76 8.10
C LEU A 95 12.79 -3.67 9.18
N ALA A 96 11.96 -2.64 9.03
CA ALA A 96 11.83 -1.58 10.02
C ALA A 96 10.64 -1.87 10.93
N PRO A 97 10.86 -2.12 12.24
CA PRO A 97 9.75 -2.28 13.17
C PRO A 97 9.00 -0.95 13.32
N PRO A 98 7.71 -0.99 13.71
CA PRO A 98 6.96 0.23 14.00
C PRO A 98 7.66 1.04 15.10
N SER A 99 7.60 2.37 15.00
CA SER A 99 8.10 3.24 16.08
C SER A 99 7.36 2.95 17.39
N LYS A 100 7.98 3.23 18.55
CA LYS A 100 7.34 3.00 19.86
C LYS A 100 5.95 3.63 19.96
N THR A 101 5.80 4.86 19.47
CA THR A 101 4.53 5.59 19.48
C THR A 101 3.49 4.93 18.57
N TYR A 102 3.92 4.48 17.38
CA TYR A 102 3.01 3.80 16.46
C TYR A 102 2.60 2.42 16.99
N ALA A 103 3.55 1.64 17.51
CA ALA A 103 3.28 0.37 18.17
C ALA A 103 2.28 0.52 19.33
N ALA A 104 2.45 1.53 20.19
CA ALA A 104 1.51 1.82 21.27
C ALA A 104 0.10 2.17 20.74
N THR A 105 0.03 2.88 19.61
CA THR A 105 -1.25 3.20 18.95
C THR A 105 -1.94 1.94 18.42
N LEU A 106 -1.19 1.03 17.79
CA LEU A 106 -1.71 -0.25 17.31
C LEU A 106 -2.22 -1.13 18.47
N ILE A 107 -1.43 -1.25 19.55
CA ILE A 107 -1.81 -2.00 20.75
C ILE A 107 -3.11 -1.43 21.32
N ARG A 108 -3.19 -0.10 21.49
CA ARG A 108 -4.40 0.56 21.99
C ARG A 108 -5.62 0.24 21.12
N GLY A 109 -5.49 0.32 19.79
CA GLY A 109 -6.58 0.00 18.88
C GLY A 109 -7.06 -1.45 18.98
N LEU A 110 -6.14 -2.41 19.15
CA LEU A 110 -6.47 -3.83 19.32
C LEU A 110 -7.23 -4.09 20.63
N VAL A 111 -6.83 -3.43 21.72
CA VAL A 111 -7.45 -3.56 23.04
C VAL A 111 -8.82 -2.89 23.09
N GLU A 112 -8.90 -1.62 22.67
CA GLU A 112 -10.16 -0.86 22.67
C GLU A 112 -11.17 -1.45 21.69
N GLY A 113 -10.69 -1.99 20.56
CA GLY A 113 -11.48 -2.75 19.59
C GLY A 113 -11.88 -4.16 20.06
N LYS A 114 -11.52 -4.55 21.29
CA LYS A 114 -11.81 -5.86 21.91
C LYS A 114 -11.36 -7.06 21.08
N GLN A 115 -10.30 -6.87 20.28
CA GLN A 115 -9.73 -7.95 19.46
C GLN A 115 -8.79 -8.83 20.29
N LEU A 116 -8.02 -8.21 21.19
CA LEU A 116 -7.03 -8.85 22.07
C LEU A 116 -7.01 -8.12 23.42
N ASP A 117 -6.46 -8.76 24.45
CA ASP A 117 -6.09 -8.09 25.70
C ASP A 117 -4.74 -7.35 25.54
N ALA A 118 -4.31 -6.63 26.59
CA ALA A 118 -3.12 -5.78 26.52
C ALA A 118 -1.84 -6.58 26.23
N ASP A 119 -1.65 -7.71 26.91
CA ASP A 119 -0.47 -8.56 26.74
C ASP A 119 -0.48 -9.24 25.37
N GLY A 120 -1.62 -9.81 24.96
CA GLY A 120 -1.77 -10.43 23.64
C GLY A 120 -1.57 -9.44 22.49
N ALA A 121 -2.02 -8.20 22.62
CA ALA A 121 -1.78 -7.16 21.62
C ALA A 121 -0.30 -6.78 21.53
N ALA A 122 0.39 -6.64 22.66
CA ALA A 122 1.82 -6.35 22.68
C ALA A 122 2.64 -7.49 22.06
N ASP A 123 2.33 -8.73 22.43
CA ASP A 123 2.99 -9.93 21.90
C ASP A 123 2.76 -10.09 20.40
N TYR A 124 1.55 -9.81 19.92
CA TYR A 124 1.22 -9.83 18.50
C TYR A 124 2.09 -8.85 17.70
N ILE A 125 2.18 -7.59 18.14
CA ILE A 125 2.96 -6.55 17.44
C ILE A 125 4.46 -6.87 17.49
N ASN A 126 4.98 -7.31 18.65
CA ASN A 126 6.39 -7.69 18.80
C ASN A 126 6.75 -8.90 17.91
N SER A 127 5.88 -9.91 17.88
CA SER A 127 6.09 -11.10 17.05
C SER A 127 6.01 -10.78 15.56
N ALA A 128 5.12 -9.87 15.16
CA ALA A 128 5.03 -9.42 13.77
C ALA A 128 6.29 -8.65 13.35
N ALA A 129 6.83 -7.79 14.23
CA ALA A 129 8.06 -7.03 13.96
C ALA A 129 9.31 -7.92 13.84
N ALA A 130 9.33 -9.07 14.52
CA ALA A 130 10.42 -10.04 14.45
C ALA A 130 10.27 -11.06 13.31
N ARG A 131 9.11 -11.10 12.64
CA ARG A 131 8.83 -12.06 11.57
C ARG A 131 9.47 -11.58 10.27
N GLY A 132 10.26 -12.44 9.62
CA GLY A 132 10.74 -12.22 8.26
C GLY A 132 9.59 -12.14 7.25
N LEU A 133 9.85 -11.54 6.08
CA LEU A 133 8.94 -11.53 4.93
C LEU A 133 9.08 -12.79 4.07
#